data_AF-A0A9N8ELZ9-F1
#
_entry.id   AF-A0A9N8ELZ9-F1
#
_cell.length_a   1.000
_cell.length_b   1.000
_cell.length_c   1.000
_cell.angle_alpha   90.00
_cell.angle_beta   90.00
_cell.angle_gamma   90.00
#
_symmetry.space_group_name_H-M   'P 1'
#
loop_
_entity.id
_entity.type
_entity.pdbx_description
1 polymer ?
#
loop_
_entity_poly.entity_id
_entity_poly.type
_entity_poly.pdbx_seq_one_letter_code
_entity_poly.pdbx_strand_id
1 'polypeptide(L)'
;MGIKLFKHNAPSKEGSTLVVKVVVMGVLLVISACSVYTVGVQVGMETKAAVKTVEKTQQAQGTQAIAQTTDNLIQPSTNSYPLAIPEGQAQALPSIRLSKEEDATINRKKIYGGQGDKEHLGGFTAYDGQGVSPAVWKHMINSIGVKSLIDVGCGKGVSTLYFESNGVDVLCLEGSHDAVEHSLLPDPANQVVEHDFSRGPYWPGKTYDAVWSVEFLEHVGRNYQHNYIQAMRKAAYLFVSHSRWGGWHHVEVHSPEWWITRMTSFGFVYSKELTEEIRHVASIENREGAANKNNPDKALEALGPDGEHYNAQHVWLNMLVFINPAVAALPEHAHLLAEQGCYKGREGGVHIHRECDPSKGESVLPESFRPLQWSVEAHKAWLEKVKSSIKA
;
A
#
# COMPACT_ATOMS: atom_id res chain seq x y z
N MET A 1 4.64 69.46 -6.80
CA MET A 1 4.32 69.36 -5.36
C MET A 1 4.87 68.03 -4.86
N GLY A 2 6.08 68.05 -4.31
CA GLY A 2 6.68 66.89 -3.65
C GLY A 2 6.60 67.04 -2.14
N ILE A 3 6.65 65.92 -1.43
CA ILE A 3 6.97 65.68 0.00
C ILE A 3 6.96 64.15 0.14
N LYS A 4 7.86 63.41 0.80
CA LYS A 4 9.22 63.57 1.34
C LYS A 4 9.70 62.13 1.61
N LEU A 5 10.93 61.82 1.21
CA LEU A 5 11.72 60.71 1.75
C LEU A 5 12.09 61.01 3.21
N PHE A 6 12.09 59.98 4.05
CA PHE A 6 12.87 59.98 5.29
C PHE A 6 13.73 58.71 5.37
N LYS A 7 15.04 58.92 5.25
CA LYS A 7 16.09 58.10 5.87
C LYS A 7 16.48 58.75 7.18
N HIS A 8 16.77 57.92 8.19
CA HIS A 8 17.68 58.09 9.35
C HIS A 8 17.17 57.18 10.46
N ASN A 9 17.94 56.56 11.34
CA ASN A 9 19.37 56.31 11.52
C ASN A 9 19.40 55.27 12.66
N ALA A 10 20.39 54.39 12.69
CA ALA A 10 20.65 53.54 13.85
C ALA A 10 21.00 54.37 15.09
N PRO A 11 20.67 53.89 16.30
CA PRO A 11 21.45 54.18 17.49
C PRO A 11 22.26 52.94 17.92
N SER A 12 23.55 53.18 18.12
CA SER A 12 24.53 52.28 18.71
C SER A 12 24.51 52.33 20.23
N LYS A 13 24.66 51.15 20.85
CA LYS A 13 25.30 50.81 22.14
C LYS A 13 24.79 51.48 23.44
N GLU A 14 24.34 50.65 24.39
CA GLU A 14 25.14 50.26 25.58
C GLU A 14 24.34 49.35 26.54
N GLY A 15 25.05 48.37 27.12
CA GLY A 15 24.81 47.90 28.49
C GLY A 15 23.61 47.00 28.76
N SER A 16 23.73 45.70 28.50
CA SER A 16 23.07 44.69 29.37
C SER A 16 23.92 43.42 29.42
N THR A 17 24.56 43.23 30.56
CA THR A 17 25.34 42.04 30.91
C THR A 17 24.39 40.84 30.93
N LEU A 18 24.41 40.04 29.87
CA LEU A 18 23.73 38.75 29.86
C LEU A 18 24.57 37.79 30.72
N VAL A 19 24.10 37.51 31.93
CA VAL A 19 24.65 36.42 32.76
C VAL A 19 24.27 35.11 32.08
N VAL A 20 25.19 34.56 31.28
CA VAL A 20 25.10 33.18 30.80
C VAL A 20 25.36 32.27 32.00
N LYS A 21 24.30 31.76 32.61
CA LYS A 21 24.40 30.59 33.48
C LYS A 21 24.71 29.39 32.59
N VAL A 22 25.99 29.03 32.50
CA VAL A 22 26.41 27.71 32.05
C VAL A 22 25.94 26.71 33.10
N VAL A 23 24.81 26.06 32.85
CA VAL A 23 24.45 24.86 33.60
C VAL A 23 25.26 23.72 32.99
N VAL A 24 26.37 23.39 33.64
CA VAL A 24 27.08 22.13 33.40
C VAL A 24 26.21 21.01 33.98
N MET A 25 25.33 20.42 33.17
CA MET A 25 24.77 19.11 33.51
C MET A 25 25.88 18.08 33.26
N GLY A 26 26.44 17.58 34.36
CA GLY A 26 27.40 16.51 34.35
C GLY A 26 26.84 15.28 33.63
N VAL A 27 27.66 14.72 32.74
CA VAL A 27 27.47 13.40 32.17
C VAL A 27 27.59 12.40 33.33
N LEU A 28 26.46 11.87 33.78
CA LEU A 28 26.45 10.72 34.68
C LEU A 28 26.68 9.47 33.83
N LEU A 29 27.93 9.01 33.85
CA LEU A 29 28.35 7.77 33.22
C LEU A 29 27.81 6.61 34.07
N VAL A 30 26.67 6.03 33.67
CA VAL A 30 26.12 4.84 34.31
C VAL A 30 26.93 3.63 33.84
N ILE A 31 27.95 3.28 34.62
CA ILE A 31 28.59 1.96 34.55
C ILE A 31 27.64 0.99 35.24
N SER A 32 26.90 0.20 34.46
CA SER A 32 26.15 -0.94 34.98
C SER A 32 27.15 -2.05 35.33
N ALA A 33 27.45 -2.18 36.62
CA ALA A 33 28.13 -3.35 37.16
C ALA A 33 27.14 -4.53 37.15
N CYS A 34 27.44 -5.56 36.36
CA CYS A 34 26.81 -6.87 36.47
C CYS A 34 27.17 -7.49 37.83
N SER A 35 26.29 -7.35 38.82
CA SER A 35 26.31 -8.17 40.02
C SER A 35 25.51 -9.44 39.74
N VAL A 36 26.22 -10.55 39.60
CA VAL A 36 25.66 -11.90 39.59
C VAL A 36 25.06 -12.17 40.97
N TYR A 37 23.74 -12.08 41.09
CA TYR A 37 23.02 -12.64 42.23
C TYR A 37 22.65 -14.09 41.89
N THR A 38 23.40 -15.03 42.45
CA THR A 38 22.95 -16.41 42.61
C THR A 38 21.80 -16.42 43.60
N VAL A 39 20.57 -16.53 43.10
CA VAL A 39 19.43 -16.94 43.91
C VAL A 39 19.41 -18.47 43.88
N GLY A 40 19.88 -19.08 44.96
CA GLY A 40 19.66 -20.49 45.23
C GLY A 40 18.18 -20.72 45.48
N VAL A 41 17.53 -21.50 44.63
CA VAL A 41 16.27 -22.16 44.95
C VAL A 41 16.49 -23.66 44.82
N GLN A 42 16.28 -24.32 45.95
CA GLN A 42 16.44 -25.73 46.22
C GLN A 42 15.32 -26.50 45.51
N VAL A 43 15.64 -27.24 44.45
CA VAL A 43 14.69 -28.18 43.83
C VAL A 43 14.85 -29.52 44.53
N GLY A 44 13.83 -29.86 45.33
CA GLY A 44 13.70 -31.16 45.96
C GLY A 44 13.55 -32.28 44.92
N MET A 45 14.32 -33.34 45.12
CA MET A 45 14.21 -34.61 44.42
C MET A 45 12.94 -35.34 44.87
N GLU A 46 12.04 -35.68 43.95
CA GLU A 46 11.30 -36.95 43.99
C GLU A 46 11.05 -37.45 42.57
N THR A 47 11.77 -38.50 42.20
CA THR A 47 11.55 -39.29 40.98
C THR A 47 10.59 -40.44 41.30
N LYS A 48 9.44 -40.49 40.62
CA LYS A 48 8.70 -41.74 40.38
C LYS A 48 8.36 -41.86 38.90
N ALA A 49 9.15 -42.65 38.21
CA ALA A 49 8.84 -43.16 36.88
C ALA A 49 7.81 -44.29 37.01
N ALA A 50 6.74 -44.21 36.21
CA ALA A 50 5.87 -45.35 35.91
C ALA A 50 5.76 -45.46 34.39
N VAL A 51 6.63 -46.29 33.82
CA VAL A 51 6.55 -46.79 32.46
C VAL A 51 5.47 -47.88 32.45
N LYS A 52 4.39 -47.67 31.69
CA LYS A 52 3.49 -48.76 31.30
C LYS A 52 3.61 -48.98 29.79
N THR A 53 4.34 -50.05 29.48
CA THR A 53 4.34 -50.77 28.21
C THR A 53 2.91 -51.20 27.87
N VAL A 54 2.45 -50.93 26.65
CA VAL A 54 1.27 -51.60 26.09
C VAL A 54 1.70 -52.29 24.81
N GLU A 55 1.43 -53.60 24.80
CA GLU A 55 1.83 -54.59 23.83
C GLU A 55 1.10 -54.42 22.50
N LYS A 56 1.78 -54.82 21.42
CA LYS A 56 1.19 -55.05 20.10
C LYS A 56 0.35 -56.32 20.15
N THR A 57 -0.92 -56.22 19.76
CA THR A 57 -1.72 -57.38 19.35
C THR A 57 -2.20 -57.16 17.92
N GLN A 58 -1.67 -57.98 17.01
CA GLN A 58 -2.25 -58.21 15.69
C GLN A 58 -3.52 -59.05 15.85
N GLN A 59 -4.62 -58.62 15.26
CA GLN A 59 -5.67 -59.53 14.83
C GLN A 59 -6.39 -58.97 13.60
N ALA A 60 -6.38 -59.76 12.54
CA ALA A 60 -7.11 -59.54 11.30
C ALA A 60 -8.54 -60.07 11.45
N GLN A 61 -9.50 -59.39 10.82
CA GLN A 61 -10.63 -59.91 10.01
C GLN A 61 -11.81 -58.94 10.05
N GLY A 62 -12.44 -58.68 8.88
CA GLY A 62 -13.80 -58.15 8.81
C GLY A 62 -14.01 -57.04 7.77
N THR A 63 -14.19 -57.42 6.52
CA THR A 63 -14.81 -56.64 5.44
C THR A 63 -16.14 -56.00 5.87
N GLN A 64 -16.28 -54.68 5.68
CA GLN A 64 -17.51 -54.05 5.15
C GLN A 64 -17.15 -52.76 4.40
N ALA A 65 -17.64 -52.69 3.16
CA ALA A 65 -17.48 -51.56 2.26
C ALA A 65 -18.34 -50.39 2.74
N ILE A 66 -17.72 -49.22 2.90
CA ILE A 66 -18.41 -47.93 2.93
C ILE A 66 -17.63 -47.02 1.99
N ALA A 67 -18.30 -46.60 0.92
CA ALA A 67 -17.79 -45.64 -0.04
C ALA A 67 -17.40 -44.36 0.69
N GLN A 68 -16.09 -44.05 0.71
CA GLN A 68 -15.59 -42.76 1.13
C GLN A 68 -15.35 -41.92 -0.11
N THR A 69 -16.21 -40.92 -0.25
CA THR A 69 -16.00 -39.71 -1.04
C THR A 69 -14.59 -39.19 -0.80
N THR A 70 -13.85 -38.96 -1.89
CA THR A 70 -12.54 -38.32 -1.88
C THR A 70 -12.69 -36.86 -1.48
N ASP A 71 -12.79 -36.61 -0.18
CA ASP A 71 -12.46 -35.32 0.42
C ASP A 71 -10.95 -35.13 0.28
N ASN A 72 -10.54 -34.44 -0.79
CA ASN A 72 -9.24 -33.78 -0.85
C ASN A 72 -9.27 -32.62 0.15
N LEU A 73 -9.21 -32.95 1.44
CA LEU A 73 -8.82 -32.01 2.47
C LEU A 73 -7.35 -31.70 2.21
N ILE A 74 -7.12 -30.48 1.73
CA ILE A 74 -5.81 -29.83 1.65
C ILE A 74 -5.09 -30.11 2.97
N GLN A 75 -4.04 -30.92 2.92
CA GLN A 75 -3.15 -31.05 4.07
C GLN A 75 -2.46 -29.71 4.29
N PRO A 76 -2.43 -29.18 5.53
CA PRO A 76 -1.69 -27.97 5.81
C PRO A 76 -0.23 -28.23 5.49
N SER A 77 0.33 -27.48 4.54
CA SER A 77 1.75 -27.56 4.24
C SER A 77 2.55 -27.25 5.51
N THR A 78 3.49 -28.13 5.78
CA THR A 78 4.33 -28.16 6.97
C THR A 78 5.24 -26.93 7.03
N ASN A 79 5.19 -26.19 8.15
CA ASN A 79 6.11 -25.10 8.53
C ASN A 79 6.14 -23.85 7.62
N SER A 80 5.00 -23.20 7.35
CA SER A 80 5.03 -21.84 6.78
C SER A 80 5.43 -20.83 7.86
N TYR A 81 6.61 -20.22 7.72
CA TYR A 81 6.98 -19.02 8.47
C TYR A 81 5.85 -17.98 8.30
N PRO A 82 5.26 -17.42 9.38
CA PRO A 82 4.09 -16.53 9.28
C PRO A 82 4.31 -15.27 8.43
N LEU A 83 5.58 -14.94 8.12
CA LEU A 83 5.96 -13.82 7.27
C LEU A 83 6.44 -14.23 5.87
N ALA A 84 6.35 -15.51 5.51
CA ALA A 84 6.69 -15.99 4.16
C ALA A 84 5.72 -15.44 3.10
N ILE A 85 6.18 -15.44 1.84
CA ILE A 85 5.30 -15.18 0.69
C ILE A 85 4.34 -16.37 0.58
N PRO A 86 3.02 -16.14 0.55
CA PRO A 86 2.07 -17.24 0.45
C PRO A 86 2.18 -17.91 -0.93
N GLU A 87 2.21 -19.25 -0.92
CA GLU A 87 2.36 -20.10 -2.09
C GLU A 87 1.05 -20.23 -2.87
N GLY A 88 1.17 -20.46 -4.18
CA GLY A 88 0.02 -20.63 -5.06
C GLY A 88 -0.92 -19.43 -5.07
N GLN A 89 -2.19 -19.70 -5.39
CA GLN A 89 -3.28 -18.73 -5.43
C GLN A 89 -4.37 -19.17 -4.46
N ALA A 90 -4.87 -18.24 -3.66
CA ALA A 90 -6.02 -18.50 -2.80
C ALA A 90 -7.34 -18.52 -3.59
N GLN A 91 -8.33 -19.22 -3.06
CA GLN A 91 -9.68 -19.17 -3.59
C GLN A 91 -10.30 -17.80 -3.34
N ALA A 92 -10.84 -17.18 -4.39
CA ALA A 92 -11.65 -15.97 -4.25
C ALA A 92 -12.98 -16.30 -3.55
N LEU A 93 -13.34 -15.48 -2.57
CA LEU A 93 -14.60 -15.57 -1.83
C LEU A 93 -15.42 -14.30 -2.11
N PRO A 94 -16.33 -14.30 -3.10
CA PRO A 94 -17.10 -13.12 -3.49
C PRO A 94 -18.03 -12.63 -2.38
N SER A 95 -18.65 -11.46 -2.53
CA SER A 95 -19.58 -10.95 -1.53
C SER A 95 -20.81 -11.84 -1.40
N ILE A 96 -21.42 -11.85 -0.21
CA ILE A 96 -22.74 -12.47 -0.04
C ILE A 96 -23.78 -11.43 -0.44
N ARG A 97 -24.56 -11.75 -1.47
CA ARG A 97 -25.61 -10.87 -2.00
C ARG A 97 -26.82 -10.80 -1.07
N LEU A 98 -27.36 -9.60 -0.93
CA LEU A 98 -28.59 -9.34 -0.20
C LEU A 98 -29.83 -9.54 -1.06
N SER A 99 -30.94 -9.89 -0.44
CA SER A 99 -32.27 -9.75 -1.06
C SER A 99 -32.60 -8.27 -1.26
N LYS A 100 -33.59 -7.97 -2.11
CA LYS A 100 -34.04 -6.59 -2.33
C LYS A 100 -34.59 -5.96 -1.05
N GLU A 101 -35.26 -6.75 -0.23
CA GLU A 101 -35.85 -6.33 1.04
C GLU A 101 -34.76 -6.03 2.07
N GLU A 102 -33.72 -6.87 2.15
CA GLU A 102 -32.56 -6.64 3.02
C GLU A 102 -31.80 -5.39 2.58
N ASP A 103 -31.52 -5.26 1.29
CA ASP A 103 -30.79 -4.13 0.71
C ASP A 103 -31.49 -2.78 0.95
N ALA A 104 -32.82 -2.76 0.90
CA ALA A 104 -33.63 -1.56 1.14
C ALA A 104 -33.54 -1.03 2.58
N THR A 105 -33.05 -1.83 3.54
CA THR A 105 -32.86 -1.40 4.93
C THR A 105 -31.55 -0.63 5.16
N ILE A 106 -30.61 -0.70 4.21
CA ILE A 106 -29.28 -0.10 4.35
C ILE A 106 -29.29 1.34 3.82
N ASN A 107 -28.87 2.29 4.66
CA ASN A 107 -28.85 3.70 4.30
C ASN A 107 -27.47 4.15 3.75
N ARG A 108 -27.22 3.89 2.46
CA ARG A 108 -25.95 4.24 1.77
C ARG A 108 -25.76 5.74 1.44
N LYS A 109 -26.46 6.65 2.14
CA LYS A 109 -26.37 8.12 1.97
C LYS A 109 -26.52 8.66 0.53
N LYS A 110 -27.14 7.91 -0.40
CA LYS A 110 -27.35 8.23 -1.84
C LYS A 110 -26.10 8.48 -2.70
N ILE A 111 -24.93 8.67 -2.09
CA ILE A 111 -23.67 8.94 -2.80
C ILE A 111 -22.78 7.70 -2.96
N TYR A 112 -23.04 6.65 -2.18
CA TYR A 112 -22.30 5.39 -2.23
C TYR A 112 -23.09 4.34 -3.01
N GLY A 113 -22.40 3.65 -3.92
CA GLY A 113 -22.84 2.40 -4.52
C GLY A 113 -22.77 1.24 -3.53
N GLY A 114 -22.86 0.01 -4.05
CA GLY A 114 -22.94 -1.22 -3.26
C GLY A 114 -24.34 -1.84 -3.27
N GLN A 115 -25.08 -1.69 -4.38
CA GLN A 115 -26.42 -2.26 -4.50
C GLN A 115 -26.40 -3.79 -4.37
N GLY A 116 -27.17 -4.31 -3.40
CA GLY A 116 -27.21 -5.73 -3.11
C GLY A 116 -25.97 -6.28 -2.41
N ASP A 117 -25.05 -5.42 -1.97
CA ASP A 117 -23.89 -5.79 -1.14
C ASP A 117 -24.20 -5.64 0.35
N LYS A 118 -23.54 -6.43 1.20
CA LYS A 118 -23.61 -6.21 2.65
C LYS A 118 -23.00 -4.89 3.07
N GLU A 119 -23.60 -4.30 4.10
CA GLU A 119 -23.23 -2.99 4.63
C GLU A 119 -21.74 -2.90 5.01
N HIS A 120 -21.13 -3.98 5.51
CA HIS A 120 -19.72 -3.99 5.93
C HIS A 120 -18.70 -3.75 4.81
N LEU A 121 -19.10 -3.87 3.54
CA LEU A 121 -18.21 -3.66 2.39
C LEU A 121 -17.93 -2.19 2.11
N GLY A 122 -18.63 -1.26 2.77
CA GLY A 122 -18.41 0.18 2.61
C GLY A 122 -18.95 0.77 1.32
N GLY A 123 -18.98 0.01 0.23
CA GLY A 123 -19.39 0.48 -1.10
C GLY A 123 -18.31 1.35 -1.74
N PHE A 124 -18.68 2.13 -2.75
CA PHE A 124 -17.77 2.97 -3.53
C PHE A 124 -18.46 4.26 -3.97
N THR A 125 -17.70 5.28 -4.33
CA THR A 125 -18.24 6.50 -4.94
C THR A 125 -18.12 6.45 -6.46
N ALA A 126 -18.94 7.24 -7.17
CA ALA A 126 -18.84 7.31 -8.64
C ALA A 126 -17.44 7.75 -9.11
N TYR A 127 -16.81 8.66 -8.36
CA TYR A 127 -15.44 9.13 -8.51
C TYR A 127 -15.02 9.83 -7.20
N ASP A 128 -13.87 9.43 -6.65
CA ASP A 128 -13.25 10.11 -5.52
C ASP A 128 -11.95 10.82 -5.95
N GLY A 129 -12.08 12.11 -6.30
CA GLY A 129 -10.94 12.94 -6.71
C GLY A 129 -9.90 13.19 -5.62
N GLN A 130 -10.19 12.82 -4.36
CA GLN A 130 -9.21 12.94 -3.28
C GLN A 130 -8.24 11.76 -3.26
N GLY A 131 -8.60 10.60 -3.83
CA GLY A 131 -7.73 9.42 -3.97
C GLY A 131 -7.00 9.34 -5.31
N VAL A 132 -7.34 10.21 -6.26
CA VAL A 132 -6.82 10.20 -7.64
C VAL A 132 -5.60 11.10 -7.76
N SER A 133 -4.48 10.54 -8.23
CA SER A 133 -3.22 11.27 -8.42
C SER A 133 -2.39 10.75 -9.61
N PRO A 134 -2.71 11.17 -10.85
CA PRO A 134 -1.94 10.80 -12.04
C PRO A 134 -0.44 11.13 -11.95
N ALA A 135 -0.04 12.21 -11.29
CA ALA A 135 1.36 12.54 -11.08
C ALA A 135 2.08 11.48 -10.25
N VAL A 136 1.45 10.99 -9.16
CA VAL A 136 2.00 9.90 -8.35
C VAL A 136 2.05 8.60 -9.15
N TRP A 137 0.99 8.25 -9.87
CA TRP A 137 0.96 7.01 -10.66
C TRP A 137 2.02 7.01 -11.77
N LYS A 138 2.18 8.14 -12.46
CA LYS A 138 3.27 8.35 -13.43
C LYS A 138 4.64 8.21 -12.76
N HIS A 139 4.82 8.76 -11.57
CA HIS A 139 6.07 8.64 -10.80
C HIS A 139 6.36 7.19 -10.39
N MET A 140 5.34 6.43 -9.98
CA MET A 140 5.47 5.01 -9.67
C MET A 140 5.93 4.22 -10.91
N ILE A 141 5.35 4.49 -12.08
CA ILE A 141 5.71 3.80 -13.33
C ILE A 141 7.12 4.18 -13.78
N ASN A 142 7.41 5.49 -13.90
CA ASN A 142 8.62 5.98 -14.55
C ASN A 142 9.84 6.03 -13.63
N SER A 143 9.67 6.42 -12.37
CA SER A 143 10.78 6.67 -11.44
C SER A 143 11.04 5.47 -10.53
N ILE A 144 9.96 4.87 -10.00
CA ILE A 144 10.08 3.67 -9.15
C ILE A 144 10.23 2.41 -10.00
N GLY A 145 9.72 2.43 -11.23
CA GLY A 145 9.83 1.31 -12.18
C GLY A 145 8.76 0.24 -11.98
N VAL A 146 7.58 0.60 -11.47
CA VAL A 146 6.45 -0.34 -11.30
C VAL A 146 5.96 -0.83 -12.67
N LYS A 147 5.97 -2.15 -12.87
CA LYS A 147 5.49 -2.85 -14.08
C LYS A 147 4.35 -3.81 -13.80
N SER A 148 4.15 -4.19 -12.54
CA SER A 148 3.02 -5.00 -12.08
C SER A 148 2.42 -4.44 -10.79
N LEU A 149 1.09 -4.33 -10.72
CA LEU A 149 0.40 -3.71 -9.60
C LEU A 149 -0.86 -4.47 -9.18
N ILE A 150 -1.03 -4.65 -7.87
CA ILE A 150 -2.30 -5.08 -7.28
C ILE A 150 -2.99 -3.87 -6.64
N ASP A 151 -4.23 -3.61 -7.00
CA ASP A 151 -5.04 -2.50 -6.49
C ASP A 151 -6.08 -3.08 -5.51
N VAL A 152 -5.88 -2.85 -4.21
CA VAL A 152 -6.68 -3.46 -3.13
C VAL A 152 -7.73 -2.47 -2.63
N GLY A 153 -9.00 -2.83 -2.82
CA GLY A 153 -10.12 -1.89 -2.67
C GLY A 153 -10.23 -0.97 -3.89
N CYS A 154 -10.07 -1.52 -5.08
CA CYS A 154 -9.98 -0.75 -6.33
C CYS A 154 -11.29 -0.04 -6.73
N GLY A 155 -12.43 -0.36 -6.11
CA GLY A 155 -13.75 0.13 -6.50
C GLY A 155 -14.05 -0.22 -7.95
N LYS A 156 -14.45 0.78 -8.75
CA LYS A 156 -14.65 0.60 -10.20
C LYS A 156 -13.33 0.49 -10.99
N GLY A 157 -12.17 0.55 -10.35
CA GLY A 157 -10.87 0.46 -11.01
C GLY A 157 -10.39 1.76 -11.66
N VAL A 158 -10.65 2.93 -11.06
CA VAL A 158 -10.20 4.24 -11.60
C VAL A 158 -8.67 4.33 -11.65
N SER A 159 -8.00 4.04 -10.53
CA SER A 159 -6.53 3.93 -10.47
C SER A 159 -6.03 2.75 -11.30
N THR A 160 -6.69 1.59 -11.19
CA THR A 160 -6.27 0.38 -11.90
C THR A 160 -6.25 0.58 -13.42
N LEU A 161 -7.27 1.23 -13.98
CA LEU A 161 -7.34 1.54 -15.42
C LEU A 161 -6.17 2.44 -15.85
N TYR A 162 -5.74 3.40 -15.01
CA TYR A 162 -4.61 4.25 -15.35
C TYR A 162 -3.34 3.45 -15.55
N PHE A 163 -3.05 2.54 -14.61
CA PHE A 163 -1.88 1.67 -14.66
C PHE A 163 -1.96 0.72 -15.88
N GLU A 164 -3.11 0.08 -16.08
CA GLU A 164 -3.39 -0.80 -17.22
C GLU A 164 -3.16 -0.09 -18.57
N SER A 165 -3.71 1.12 -18.72
CA SER A 165 -3.57 1.92 -19.94
C SER A 165 -2.13 2.37 -20.21
N ASN A 166 -1.26 2.33 -19.20
CA ASN A 166 0.18 2.60 -19.33
C ASN A 166 1.02 1.30 -19.38
N GLY A 167 0.39 0.15 -19.63
CA GLY A 167 1.06 -1.13 -19.86
C GLY A 167 1.49 -1.86 -18.59
N VAL A 168 1.03 -1.43 -17.42
CA VAL A 168 1.26 -2.15 -16.15
C VAL A 168 0.37 -3.38 -16.11
N ASP A 169 0.93 -4.50 -15.69
CA ASP A 169 0.22 -5.75 -15.42
C ASP A 169 -0.56 -5.62 -14.11
N VAL A 170 -1.89 -5.49 -14.21
CA VAL A 170 -2.75 -5.12 -13.08
C VAL A 170 -3.61 -6.27 -12.55
N LEU A 171 -3.95 -6.20 -11.27
CA LEU A 171 -5.04 -6.97 -10.65
C LEU A 171 -5.83 -6.07 -9.69
N CYS A 172 -7.12 -5.93 -9.90
CA CYS A 172 -8.06 -5.21 -9.04
C CYS A 172 -8.75 -6.19 -8.09
N LEU A 173 -8.56 -6.01 -6.78
CA LEU A 173 -9.27 -6.75 -5.74
C LEU A 173 -10.37 -5.87 -5.14
N GLU A 174 -11.62 -6.28 -5.30
CA GLU A 174 -12.78 -5.52 -4.87
C GLU A 174 -13.78 -6.39 -4.12
N GLY A 175 -14.32 -5.89 -3.02
CA GLY A 175 -15.30 -6.62 -2.21
C GLY A 175 -16.75 -6.38 -2.64
N SER A 176 -17.05 -5.21 -3.20
CA SER A 176 -18.38 -4.84 -3.67
C SER A 176 -18.68 -5.48 -5.03
N HIS A 177 -19.70 -6.32 -5.09
CA HIS A 177 -20.15 -6.89 -6.36
C HIS A 177 -20.66 -5.80 -7.30
N ASP A 178 -21.33 -4.77 -6.75
CA ASP A 178 -21.81 -3.64 -7.56
C ASP A 178 -20.65 -2.88 -8.22
N ALA A 179 -19.51 -2.71 -7.53
CA ALA A 179 -18.32 -2.13 -8.13
C ALA A 179 -17.71 -3.01 -9.24
N VAL A 180 -17.68 -4.33 -9.03
CA VAL A 180 -17.17 -5.31 -10.00
C VAL A 180 -17.99 -5.29 -11.29
N GLU A 181 -19.33 -5.27 -11.20
CA GLU A 181 -20.22 -5.17 -12.37
C GLU A 181 -20.06 -3.84 -13.13
N HIS A 182 -19.64 -2.78 -12.44
CA HIS A 182 -19.37 -1.46 -13.01
C HIS A 182 -17.88 -1.17 -13.23
N SER A 183 -17.05 -2.21 -13.31
CA SER A 183 -15.61 -2.05 -13.52
C SER A 183 -15.30 -1.31 -14.81
N LEU A 184 -14.30 -0.43 -14.75
CA LEU A 184 -13.80 0.35 -15.88
C LEU A 184 -12.74 -0.39 -16.69
N LEU A 185 -12.22 -1.51 -16.16
CA LEU A 185 -11.16 -2.28 -16.80
C LEU A 185 -11.64 -2.91 -18.12
N PRO A 186 -10.77 -3.00 -19.13
CA PRO A 186 -11.14 -3.51 -20.45
C PRO A 186 -11.41 -5.03 -20.47
N ASP A 187 -10.78 -5.79 -19.56
CA ASP A 187 -10.98 -7.24 -19.42
C ASP A 187 -11.25 -7.63 -17.95
N PRO A 188 -12.42 -7.27 -17.38
CA PRO A 188 -12.72 -7.52 -15.97
C PRO A 188 -12.62 -9.00 -15.57
N ALA A 189 -12.91 -9.92 -16.49
CA ALA A 189 -12.86 -11.35 -16.22
C ALA A 189 -11.47 -11.87 -15.83
N ASN A 190 -10.41 -11.21 -16.31
CA ASN A 190 -9.02 -11.56 -16.00
C ASN A 190 -8.32 -10.52 -15.11
N GLN A 191 -8.89 -9.33 -14.97
CA GLN A 191 -8.27 -8.21 -14.25
C GLN A 191 -8.93 -7.88 -12.92
N VAL A 192 -10.14 -8.39 -12.65
CA VAL A 192 -10.88 -8.14 -11.40
C VAL A 192 -11.12 -9.45 -10.67
N VAL A 193 -10.88 -9.43 -9.36
CA VAL A 193 -11.28 -10.51 -8.46
C VAL A 193 -12.22 -9.95 -7.40
N GLU A 194 -13.46 -10.43 -7.42
CA GLU A 194 -14.43 -10.16 -6.37
C GLU A 194 -14.05 -10.95 -5.11
N HIS A 195 -13.68 -10.25 -4.05
CA HIS A 195 -13.32 -10.88 -2.79
C HIS A 195 -13.67 -10.03 -1.56
N ASP A 196 -14.51 -10.62 -0.69
CA ASP A 196 -14.86 -10.08 0.61
C ASP A 196 -13.87 -10.60 1.67
N PHE A 197 -12.96 -9.73 2.11
CA PHE A 197 -11.96 -10.08 3.13
C PHE A 197 -12.56 -10.41 4.51
N SER A 198 -13.85 -10.19 4.76
CA SER A 198 -14.49 -10.71 5.97
C SER A 198 -14.70 -12.24 5.93
N ARG A 199 -14.65 -12.84 4.74
CA ARG A 199 -14.93 -14.27 4.51
C ARG A 199 -13.69 -15.16 4.60
N GLY A 200 -12.50 -14.59 4.43
CA GLY A 200 -11.24 -15.34 4.46
C GLY A 200 -10.11 -14.57 3.77
N PRO A 201 -8.88 -15.12 3.77
CA PRO A 201 -7.75 -14.50 3.09
C PRO A 201 -7.79 -14.72 1.58
N TYR A 202 -7.17 -13.81 0.84
CA TYR A 202 -6.91 -13.98 -0.59
C TYR A 202 -5.51 -13.51 -0.96
N TRP A 203 -4.90 -14.16 -1.95
CA TRP A 203 -3.66 -13.75 -2.60
C TRP A 203 -3.59 -14.33 -4.02
N PRO A 204 -3.02 -13.60 -5.00
CA PRO A 204 -2.79 -14.10 -6.35
C PRO A 204 -1.65 -15.12 -6.44
N GLY A 205 -1.59 -15.86 -7.55
CA GLY A 205 -0.56 -16.86 -7.83
C GLY A 205 0.87 -16.29 -7.92
N LYS A 206 1.02 -15.16 -8.62
CA LYS A 206 2.30 -14.46 -8.83
C LYS A 206 2.52 -13.32 -7.84
N THR A 207 3.75 -12.83 -7.76
CA THR A 207 4.11 -11.60 -7.05
C THR A 207 4.00 -10.38 -7.96
N TYR A 208 3.99 -9.19 -7.36
CA TYR A 208 3.80 -7.90 -8.01
C TYR A 208 4.84 -6.89 -7.51
N ASP A 209 5.11 -5.85 -8.30
CA ASP A 209 6.03 -4.80 -7.89
C ASP A 209 5.42 -3.93 -6.77
N ALA A 210 4.12 -3.65 -6.86
CA ALA A 210 3.46 -2.76 -5.91
C ALA A 210 2.02 -3.19 -5.56
N VAL A 211 1.62 -2.89 -4.32
CA VAL A 211 0.22 -2.69 -3.94
C VAL A 211 -0.10 -1.21 -4.01
N TRP A 212 -1.24 -0.86 -4.59
CA TRP A 212 -1.92 0.41 -4.37
C TRP A 212 -3.18 0.16 -3.56
N SER A 213 -3.37 0.90 -2.46
CA SER A 213 -4.55 0.75 -1.59
C SER A 213 -4.87 2.09 -0.96
N VAL A 214 -5.77 2.85 -1.60
CA VAL A 214 -6.18 4.18 -1.14
C VAL A 214 -7.63 4.14 -0.66
N GLU A 215 -7.84 4.60 0.58
CA GLU A 215 -9.11 4.58 1.31
C GLU A 215 -9.74 3.17 1.37
N PHE A 216 -8.99 2.23 1.93
CA PHE A 216 -9.41 0.83 2.10
C PHE A 216 -9.16 0.31 3.53
N LEU A 217 -7.99 0.62 4.11
CA LEU A 217 -7.55 0.06 5.40
C LEU A 217 -8.54 0.32 6.55
N GLU A 218 -9.20 1.48 6.53
CA GLU A 218 -10.20 1.94 7.49
C GLU A 218 -11.55 1.23 7.37
N HIS A 219 -11.83 0.57 6.24
CA HIS A 219 -13.11 -0.07 5.94
C HIS A 219 -13.15 -1.54 6.36
N VAL A 220 -11.99 -2.19 6.55
CA VAL A 220 -11.92 -3.59 6.97
C VAL A 220 -11.52 -3.70 8.43
N GLY A 221 -12.43 -4.22 9.25
CA GLY A 221 -12.25 -4.34 10.70
C GLY A 221 -11.03 -5.15 11.11
N ARG A 222 -10.45 -4.81 12.28
CA ARG A 222 -9.21 -5.39 12.82
C ARG A 222 -9.13 -6.93 12.75
N ASN A 223 -10.24 -7.60 13.02
CA ASN A 223 -10.32 -9.06 13.05
C ASN A 223 -10.07 -9.70 11.67
N TYR A 224 -10.23 -8.95 10.58
CA TYR A 224 -10.01 -9.42 9.21
C TYR A 224 -8.71 -8.91 8.59
N GLN A 225 -7.89 -8.14 9.30
CA GLN A 225 -6.64 -7.61 8.72
C GLN A 225 -5.70 -8.69 8.21
N HIS A 226 -5.64 -9.83 8.90
CA HIS A 226 -4.84 -10.96 8.48
C HIS A 226 -5.21 -11.47 7.07
N ASN A 227 -6.44 -11.22 6.60
CA ASN A 227 -6.94 -11.65 5.30
C ASN A 227 -6.40 -10.81 4.15
N TYR A 228 -6.50 -9.48 4.22
CA TYR A 228 -5.99 -8.61 3.16
C TYR A 228 -4.47 -8.46 3.20
N ILE A 229 -3.84 -8.67 4.36
CA ILE A 229 -2.37 -8.68 4.46
C ILE A 229 -1.77 -9.81 3.60
N GLN A 230 -2.48 -10.93 3.37
CA GLN A 230 -1.98 -11.98 2.48
C GLN A 230 -1.86 -11.51 1.02
N ALA A 231 -2.81 -10.70 0.54
CA ALA A 231 -2.73 -10.09 -0.79
C ALA A 231 -1.53 -9.12 -0.85
N MET A 232 -1.38 -8.28 0.19
CA MET A 232 -0.26 -7.34 0.28
C MET A 232 1.11 -8.01 0.37
N ARG A 233 1.19 -9.22 0.95
CA ARG A 233 2.42 -10.03 0.98
C ARG A 233 2.91 -10.47 -0.39
N LYS A 234 2.10 -10.37 -1.45
CA LYS A 234 2.51 -10.69 -2.81
C LYS A 234 3.18 -9.51 -3.52
N ALA A 235 3.30 -8.33 -2.92
CA ALA A 235 3.96 -7.18 -3.55
C ALA A 235 5.29 -6.79 -2.90
N ALA A 236 6.21 -6.21 -3.68
CA ALA A 236 7.50 -5.68 -3.21
C ALA A 236 7.34 -4.36 -2.43
N TYR A 237 6.53 -3.43 -2.95
CA TYR A 237 6.18 -2.18 -2.28
C TYR A 237 4.69 -2.10 -1.96
N LEU A 238 4.34 -1.44 -0.87
CA LEU A 238 2.96 -1.20 -0.48
C LEU A 238 2.74 0.29 -0.35
N PHE A 239 1.92 0.87 -1.22
CA PHE A 239 1.46 2.25 -1.17
C PHE A 239 0.04 2.24 -0.62
N VAL A 240 -0.10 2.57 0.68
CA VAL A 240 -1.37 2.48 1.39
C VAL A 240 -1.75 3.82 1.99
N SER A 241 -3.00 4.28 1.82
CA SER A 241 -3.53 5.39 2.63
C SER A 241 -4.36 4.85 3.79
N HIS A 242 -4.69 5.75 4.71
CA HIS A 242 -5.58 5.46 5.82
C HIS A 242 -6.37 6.72 6.20
N SER A 243 -7.57 6.56 6.75
CA SER A 243 -8.26 7.70 7.35
C SER A 243 -7.70 8.09 8.72
N ARG A 244 -7.83 9.37 9.04
CA ARG A 244 -7.64 9.94 10.40
C ARG A 244 -8.96 10.40 11.01
N TRP A 245 -10.07 10.19 10.31
CA TRP A 245 -11.39 10.68 10.67
C TRP A 245 -12.43 9.57 10.49
N GLY A 246 -13.56 9.70 11.19
CA GLY A 246 -14.71 8.84 10.94
C GLY A 246 -15.32 9.11 9.57
N GLY A 247 -16.18 8.19 9.13
CA GLY A 247 -16.77 8.23 7.80
C GLY A 247 -17.80 7.13 7.64
N TRP A 248 -18.33 7.00 6.44
CA TRP A 248 -19.22 5.89 6.10
C TRP A 248 -18.45 4.57 6.15
N HIS A 249 -18.86 3.64 7.03
CA HIS A 249 -18.16 2.38 7.30
C HIS A 249 -16.67 2.48 7.57
N HIS A 250 -16.21 3.56 8.20
CA HIS A 250 -14.88 3.58 8.79
C HIS A 250 -14.93 2.83 10.11
N VAL A 251 -14.47 1.58 10.12
CA VAL A 251 -14.48 0.69 11.28
C VAL A 251 -13.11 0.54 11.92
N GLU A 252 -12.03 0.96 11.24
CA GLU A 252 -10.64 0.85 11.71
C GLU A 252 -9.86 2.15 11.50
N VAL A 253 -10.16 3.20 12.26
CA VAL A 253 -9.52 4.52 12.12
C VAL A 253 -8.42 4.71 13.16
N HIS A 254 -7.19 4.98 12.73
CA HIS A 254 -6.03 5.13 13.63
C HIS A 254 -5.03 6.20 13.15
N SER A 255 -4.08 6.54 14.03
CA SER A 255 -2.98 7.44 13.68
C SER A 255 -1.97 6.79 12.73
N PRO A 256 -1.15 7.58 12.01
CA PRO A 256 -0.09 7.04 11.15
C PRO A 256 0.89 6.13 11.91
N GLU A 257 1.26 6.47 13.15
CA GLU A 257 2.21 5.70 13.96
C GLU A 257 1.65 4.32 14.32
N TRP A 258 0.33 4.24 14.54
CA TRP A 258 -0.34 2.97 14.77
C TRP A 258 -0.28 2.09 13.53
N TRP A 259 -0.57 2.64 12.35
CA TRP A 259 -0.48 1.90 11.08
C TRP A 259 0.95 1.47 10.77
N ILE A 260 1.93 2.35 10.97
CA ILE A 260 3.36 2.01 10.83
C ILE A 260 3.71 0.83 11.73
N THR A 261 3.36 0.90 13.01
CA THR A 261 3.61 -0.19 13.97
C THR A 261 2.90 -1.48 13.55
N ARG A 262 1.65 -1.37 13.11
CA ARG A 262 0.82 -2.52 12.73
C ARG A 262 1.35 -3.22 11.48
N MET A 263 1.63 -2.49 10.42
CA MET A 263 2.19 -3.04 9.19
C MET A 263 3.60 -3.61 9.42
N THR A 264 4.40 -2.95 10.26
CA THR A 264 5.73 -3.47 10.66
C THR A 264 5.64 -4.79 11.43
N SER A 265 4.60 -4.97 12.26
CA SER A 265 4.37 -6.26 12.94
C SER A 265 4.06 -7.43 12.00
N PHE A 266 3.68 -7.14 10.74
CA PHE A 266 3.55 -8.14 9.68
C PHE A 266 4.83 -8.33 8.86
N GLY A 267 5.96 -7.74 9.28
CA GLY A 267 7.26 -7.92 8.64
C GLY A 267 7.56 -6.95 7.49
N PHE A 268 6.68 -5.99 7.24
CA PHE A 268 6.95 -4.93 6.27
C PHE A 268 7.87 -3.85 6.88
N VAL A 269 8.70 -3.23 6.07
CA VAL A 269 9.63 -2.18 6.49
C VAL A 269 9.07 -0.84 6.06
N TYR A 270 8.76 0.04 7.01
CA TYR A 270 8.33 1.39 6.69
C TYR A 270 9.45 2.19 6.01
N SER A 271 9.17 2.80 4.86
CA SER A 271 10.09 3.71 4.18
C SER A 271 9.58 5.14 4.36
N LYS A 272 10.29 5.90 5.19
CA LYS A 272 9.98 7.32 5.40
C LYS A 272 10.26 8.12 4.12
N GLU A 273 11.35 7.81 3.44
CA GLU A 273 11.82 8.49 2.25
C GLU A 273 10.81 8.38 1.12
N LEU A 274 10.38 7.15 0.76
CA LEU A 274 9.35 6.95 -0.27
C LEU A 274 8.00 7.55 0.15
N THR A 275 7.66 7.47 1.44
CA THR A 275 6.43 8.11 1.95
C THR A 275 6.43 9.61 1.73
N GLU A 276 7.52 10.28 2.10
CA GLU A 276 7.68 11.73 1.94
C GLU A 276 7.73 12.12 0.45
N GLU A 277 8.39 11.32 -0.38
CA GLU A 277 8.46 11.51 -1.82
C GLU A 277 7.08 11.45 -2.48
N ILE A 278 6.30 10.38 -2.24
CA ILE A 278 4.96 10.24 -2.82
C ILE A 278 4.02 11.34 -2.37
N ARG A 279 4.04 11.68 -1.07
CA ARG A 279 3.25 12.80 -0.54
C ARG A 279 3.66 14.13 -1.16
N HIS A 280 4.96 14.33 -1.41
CA HIS A 280 5.46 15.54 -2.04
C HIS A 280 4.97 15.66 -3.49
N VAL A 281 5.04 14.58 -4.28
CA VAL A 281 4.53 14.57 -5.67
C VAL A 281 3.05 14.91 -5.71
N ALA A 282 2.22 14.27 -4.88
CA ALA A 282 0.80 14.58 -4.77
C ALA A 282 0.52 16.03 -4.31
N SER A 283 1.34 16.55 -3.38
CA SER A 283 1.25 17.95 -2.93
C SER A 283 1.61 18.97 -4.02
N ILE A 284 2.54 18.63 -4.92
CA ILE A 284 2.87 19.46 -6.09
C ILE A 284 1.71 19.43 -7.08
N GLU A 285 1.18 18.25 -7.41
CA GLU A 285 0.03 18.10 -8.30
C GLU A 285 -1.17 18.93 -7.83
N ASN A 286 -1.50 18.89 -6.53
CA ASN A 286 -2.54 19.72 -5.94
C ASN A 286 -2.32 21.22 -6.19
N ARG A 287 -1.14 21.72 -5.80
CA ARG A 287 -0.83 23.16 -5.86
C ARG A 287 -0.74 23.66 -7.30
N GLU A 288 -0.09 22.90 -8.17
CA GLU A 288 0.06 23.26 -9.57
C GLU A 288 -1.25 23.10 -10.34
N GLY A 289 -2.03 22.06 -10.06
CA GLY A 289 -3.37 21.88 -10.62
C GLY A 289 -4.27 23.07 -10.27
N ALA A 290 -4.30 23.47 -9.00
CA ALA A 290 -5.06 24.63 -8.55
C ALA A 290 -4.61 25.93 -9.24
N ALA A 291 -3.30 26.14 -9.39
CA ALA A 291 -2.74 27.33 -10.04
C ALA A 291 -3.01 27.37 -11.56
N ASN A 292 -3.08 26.21 -12.21
CA ASN A 292 -3.19 26.09 -13.66
C ASN A 292 -4.58 25.66 -14.16
N LYS A 293 -5.59 25.53 -13.29
CA LYS A 293 -6.94 25.06 -13.66
C LYS A 293 -7.64 25.87 -14.76
N ASN A 294 -7.26 27.13 -14.94
CA ASN A 294 -7.80 28.02 -15.98
C ASN A 294 -6.88 28.15 -17.20
N ASN A 295 -5.76 27.43 -17.24
CA ASN A 295 -4.80 27.45 -18.34
C ASN A 295 -5.12 26.29 -19.31
N PRO A 296 -5.62 26.57 -20.53
CA PRO A 296 -6.00 25.54 -21.49
C PRO A 296 -4.84 24.64 -21.91
N ASP A 297 -3.61 25.16 -21.92
CA ASP A 297 -2.41 24.42 -22.33
C ASP A 297 -1.94 23.42 -21.28
N LYS A 298 -2.43 23.54 -20.03
CA LYS A 298 -2.09 22.68 -18.90
C LYS A 298 -3.29 21.90 -18.36
N ALA A 299 -4.43 21.97 -19.04
CA ALA A 299 -5.67 21.37 -18.55
C ALA A 299 -5.55 19.86 -18.35
N LEU A 300 -4.73 19.19 -19.16
CA LEU A 300 -4.57 17.73 -19.13
C LEU A 300 -3.92 17.24 -17.82
N GLU A 301 -2.93 17.97 -17.33
CA GLU A 301 -2.22 17.70 -16.08
C GLU A 301 -2.87 18.38 -14.88
N ALA A 302 -3.70 19.42 -15.09
CA ALA A 302 -4.31 20.19 -14.01
C ALA A 302 -5.68 19.67 -13.58
N LEU A 303 -6.50 19.15 -14.51
CA LEU A 303 -7.91 18.86 -14.28
C LEU A 303 -8.23 17.37 -14.31
N GLY A 304 -9.00 16.94 -13.31
CA GLY A 304 -9.57 15.61 -13.20
C GLY A 304 -10.84 15.41 -14.04
N PRO A 305 -11.34 14.16 -14.07
CA PRO A 305 -12.58 13.79 -14.74
C PRO A 305 -13.83 14.60 -14.35
N ASP A 306 -13.89 15.13 -13.14
CA ASP A 306 -15.01 15.96 -12.64
C ASP A 306 -14.90 17.43 -13.07
N GLY A 307 -13.80 17.82 -13.73
CA GLY A 307 -13.52 19.20 -14.12
C GLY A 307 -12.91 20.04 -13.00
N GLU A 308 -12.71 19.47 -11.82
CA GLU A 308 -11.94 20.08 -10.74
C GLU A 308 -10.46 19.77 -10.91
N HIS A 309 -9.61 20.50 -10.19
CA HIS A 309 -8.18 20.19 -10.19
C HIS A 309 -7.89 18.91 -9.40
N TYR A 310 -6.84 18.18 -9.76
CA TYR A 310 -6.39 17.00 -9.01
C TYR A 310 -6.02 17.37 -7.58
N ASN A 311 -6.85 16.99 -6.61
CA ASN A 311 -6.64 17.33 -5.19
C ASN A 311 -5.70 16.32 -4.51
N ALA A 312 -5.90 15.02 -4.76
CA ALA A 312 -5.09 13.93 -4.20
C ALA A 312 -4.94 13.96 -2.66
N GLN A 313 -5.94 14.48 -1.94
CA GLN A 313 -5.88 14.69 -0.48
C GLN A 313 -5.57 13.43 0.32
N HIS A 314 -6.18 12.30 -0.01
CA HIS A 314 -5.92 11.03 0.68
C HIS A 314 -4.44 10.62 0.52
N VAL A 315 -3.84 10.96 -0.62
CA VAL A 315 -2.43 10.64 -0.91
C VAL A 315 -1.49 11.58 -0.15
N TRP A 316 -1.57 12.90 -0.34
CA TRP A 316 -0.58 13.81 0.26
C TRP A 316 -0.70 13.96 1.78
N LEU A 317 -1.88 13.68 2.38
CA LEU A 317 -2.03 13.67 3.83
C LEU A 317 -1.66 12.34 4.48
N ASN A 318 -2.11 11.22 3.90
CA ASN A 318 -2.21 9.95 4.64
C ASN A 318 -1.51 8.76 3.98
N MET A 319 -0.86 8.92 2.82
CA MET A 319 -0.11 7.83 2.20
C MET A 319 1.02 7.35 3.11
N LEU A 320 1.23 6.04 3.22
CA LEU A 320 2.36 5.39 3.88
C LEU A 320 2.94 4.36 2.90
N VAL A 321 4.26 4.32 2.80
CA VAL A 321 4.96 3.39 1.92
C VAL A 321 5.73 2.38 2.75
N PHE A 322 5.54 1.10 2.46
CA PHE A 322 6.27 0.00 3.06
C PHE A 322 6.97 -0.86 2.00
N ILE A 323 8.05 -1.51 2.41
CA ILE A 323 8.82 -2.45 1.62
C ILE A 323 8.57 -3.84 2.20
N ASN A 324 8.23 -4.79 1.34
CA ASN A 324 8.21 -6.20 1.67
C ASN A 324 9.54 -6.83 1.20
N PRO A 325 10.53 -7.00 2.10
CA PRO A 325 11.85 -7.49 1.71
C PRO A 325 11.82 -8.90 1.12
N ALA A 326 10.82 -9.71 1.47
CA ALA A 326 10.69 -11.07 0.94
C ALA A 326 10.42 -11.07 -0.57
N VAL A 327 9.56 -10.16 -1.05
CA VAL A 327 9.23 -10.04 -2.49
C VAL A 327 10.23 -9.15 -3.21
N ALA A 328 10.63 -8.02 -2.61
CA ALA A 328 11.57 -7.09 -3.23
C ALA A 328 12.95 -7.71 -3.54
N ALA A 329 13.34 -8.77 -2.82
CA ALA A 329 14.60 -9.48 -3.05
C ALA A 329 14.54 -10.54 -4.18
N LEU A 330 13.37 -10.79 -4.78
CA LEU A 330 13.23 -11.78 -5.85
C LEU A 330 13.77 -11.22 -7.19
N PRO A 331 14.40 -12.07 -8.04
CA PRO A 331 14.99 -11.62 -9.31
C PRO A 331 14.02 -10.90 -10.26
N GLU A 332 12.76 -11.30 -10.29
CA GLU A 332 11.71 -10.69 -11.13
C GLU A 332 11.34 -9.25 -10.72
N HIS A 333 11.72 -8.81 -9.52
CA HIS A 333 11.51 -7.45 -9.01
C HIS A 333 12.80 -6.63 -8.97
N ALA A 334 13.92 -7.17 -9.47
CA ALA A 334 15.23 -6.53 -9.42
C ALA A 334 15.33 -5.25 -10.27
N HIS A 335 14.36 -4.99 -11.16
CA HIS A 335 14.27 -3.76 -11.94
C HIS A 335 13.75 -2.56 -11.15
N LEU A 336 13.22 -2.75 -9.95
CA LEU A 336 12.69 -1.65 -9.18
C LEU A 336 13.81 -0.70 -8.74
N LEU A 337 13.53 0.60 -8.78
CA LEU A 337 14.51 1.67 -8.55
C LEU A 337 15.73 1.59 -9.49
N ALA A 338 15.55 1.02 -10.69
CA ALA A 338 16.62 0.91 -11.67
C ALA A 338 17.01 2.29 -12.24
N GLU A 339 18.06 2.86 -11.67
CA GLU A 339 18.76 4.03 -12.20
C GLU A 339 20.12 3.65 -12.80
N GLN A 340 20.69 4.56 -13.59
CA GLN A 340 22.04 4.36 -14.13
C GLN A 340 23.05 4.34 -12.98
N GLY A 341 23.88 3.29 -12.89
CA GLY A 341 24.88 3.19 -11.82
C GLY A 341 26.16 3.99 -12.10
N CYS A 342 26.53 4.19 -13.36
CA CYS A 342 27.84 4.74 -13.71
C CYS A 342 27.95 6.24 -13.38
N TYR A 343 28.94 6.57 -12.55
CA TYR A 343 29.15 7.93 -12.06
C TYR A 343 29.55 8.90 -13.19
N LYS A 344 28.89 10.06 -13.22
CA LYS A 344 29.25 11.19 -14.09
C LYS A 344 29.82 12.35 -13.28
N GLY A 345 29.25 12.66 -12.13
CA GLY A 345 29.60 13.85 -11.36
C GLY A 345 28.69 14.10 -10.17
N ARG A 346 28.76 15.32 -9.63
CA ARG A 346 27.91 15.76 -8.52
C ARG A 346 27.48 17.20 -8.75
N GLU A 347 26.20 17.51 -8.58
CA GLU A 347 25.65 18.86 -8.70
C GLU A 347 24.72 19.15 -7.52
N GLY A 348 24.91 20.27 -6.85
CA GLY A 348 24.11 20.62 -5.67
C GLY A 348 24.15 19.58 -4.53
N GLY A 349 25.17 18.72 -4.48
CA GLY A 349 25.27 17.63 -3.51
C GLY A 349 24.61 16.31 -3.94
N VAL A 350 23.91 16.29 -5.08
CA VAL A 350 23.24 15.12 -5.66
C VAL A 350 24.17 14.41 -6.65
N HIS A 351 24.17 13.07 -6.65
CA HIS A 351 24.92 12.28 -7.60
C HIS A 351 24.30 12.39 -9.00
N ILE A 352 25.14 12.60 -10.01
CA ILE A 352 24.73 12.54 -11.41
C ILE A 352 25.31 11.27 -12.00
N HIS A 353 24.44 10.50 -12.62
CA HIS A 353 24.79 9.27 -13.31
C HIS A 353 24.80 9.48 -14.83
N ARG A 354 25.58 8.65 -15.53
CA ARG A 354 25.59 8.52 -16.99
C ARG A 354 25.30 7.06 -17.33
N GLU A 355 24.96 6.84 -18.59
CA GLU A 355 24.97 5.48 -19.11
C GLU A 355 26.37 4.85 -18.96
N CYS A 356 26.36 3.60 -18.53
CA CYS A 356 27.54 2.78 -18.48
C CYS A 356 28.05 2.49 -19.90
N ASP A 357 29.36 2.49 -20.08
CA ASP A 357 30.04 2.36 -21.35
C ASP A 357 30.73 0.98 -21.44
N PRO A 358 30.18 0.02 -22.22
CA PRO A 358 30.76 -1.30 -22.37
C PRO A 358 32.20 -1.28 -22.87
N SER A 359 32.61 -0.25 -23.61
CA SER A 359 34.00 -0.12 -24.10
C SER A 359 35.01 0.10 -22.96
N LYS A 360 34.54 0.51 -21.78
CA LYS A 360 35.32 0.66 -20.55
C LYS A 360 35.21 -0.55 -19.61
N GLY A 361 34.55 -1.62 -20.05
CA GLY A 361 34.26 -2.79 -19.20
C GLY A 361 33.16 -2.54 -18.16
N GLU A 362 32.33 -1.51 -18.35
CA GLU A 362 31.21 -1.20 -17.45
C GLU A 362 29.96 -2.01 -17.83
N SER A 363 29.19 -2.44 -16.82
CA SER A 363 27.94 -3.18 -17.03
C SER A 363 26.79 -2.22 -17.32
N VAL A 364 26.21 -2.31 -18.52
CA VAL A 364 25.01 -1.55 -18.89
C VAL A 364 23.78 -2.04 -18.13
N LEU A 365 22.91 -1.09 -17.78
CA LEU A 365 21.59 -1.41 -17.24
C LEU A 365 20.80 -2.20 -18.29
N PRO A 366 20.28 -3.39 -17.98
CA PRO A 366 19.51 -4.18 -18.93
C PRO A 366 18.28 -3.42 -19.44
N GLU A 367 17.90 -3.63 -20.69
CA GLU A 367 16.66 -3.05 -21.24
C GLU A 367 15.44 -3.46 -20.42
N SER A 368 15.40 -4.71 -19.95
CA SER A 368 14.34 -5.23 -19.07
C SER A 368 14.23 -4.50 -17.73
N PHE A 369 15.25 -3.73 -17.32
CA PHE A 369 15.22 -2.95 -16.10
C PHE A 369 14.67 -1.54 -16.33
N ARG A 370 14.64 -1.06 -17.57
CA ARG A 370 14.14 0.27 -17.88
C ARG A 370 12.64 0.37 -17.55
N PRO A 371 12.18 1.51 -17.02
CA PRO A 371 10.77 1.70 -16.67
C PRO A 371 9.89 1.69 -17.93
N LEU A 372 8.61 1.37 -17.74
CA LEU A 372 7.61 1.57 -18.80
C LEU A 372 7.52 3.06 -19.16
N GLN A 373 7.14 3.35 -20.39
CA GLN A 373 7.01 4.71 -20.87
C GLN A 373 5.57 5.19 -20.69
N TRP A 374 5.38 6.21 -19.84
CA TRP A 374 4.10 6.92 -19.74
C TRP A 374 3.75 7.62 -21.07
N SER A 375 2.48 7.55 -21.48
CA SER A 375 2.00 8.21 -22.70
C SER A 375 0.88 9.22 -22.46
N VAL A 376 0.94 10.33 -23.20
CA VAL A 376 -0.10 11.37 -23.18
C VAL A 376 -1.42 10.81 -23.73
N GLU A 377 -1.35 9.92 -24.70
CA GLU A 377 -2.48 9.26 -25.35
C GLU A 377 -3.22 8.36 -24.36
N ALA A 378 -2.51 7.54 -23.59
CA ALA A 378 -3.10 6.70 -22.54
C ALA A 378 -3.78 7.55 -21.46
N HIS A 379 -3.14 8.64 -21.02
CA HIS A 379 -3.73 9.54 -20.03
C HIS A 379 -5.03 10.20 -20.53
N LYS A 380 -5.06 10.64 -21.79
CA LYS A 380 -6.30 11.16 -22.42
C LYS A 380 -7.39 10.11 -22.49
N ALA A 381 -7.05 8.88 -22.91
CA ALA A 381 -8.02 7.78 -23.00
C ALA A 381 -8.60 7.42 -21.63
N TRP A 382 -7.75 7.31 -20.61
CA TRP A 382 -8.16 7.11 -19.22
C TRP A 382 -9.11 8.23 -18.77
N LEU A 383 -8.73 9.49 -18.97
CA LEU A 383 -9.52 10.65 -18.55
C LEU A 383 -10.92 10.64 -19.16
N GLU A 384 -11.03 10.39 -20.47
CA GLU A 384 -12.33 10.32 -21.15
C GLU A 384 -13.18 9.13 -20.69
N LYS A 385 -12.56 7.96 -20.47
CA LYS A 385 -13.26 6.78 -19.94
C LYS A 385 -13.83 7.06 -18.54
N VAL A 386 -13.03 7.61 -17.63
CA VAL A 386 -13.50 7.93 -16.27
C VAL A 386 -14.58 9.01 -16.31
N LYS A 387 -14.40 10.09 -17.09
CA LYS A 387 -15.44 11.13 -17.30
C LYS A 387 -16.78 10.55 -17.73
N SER A 388 -16.76 9.61 -18.68
CA SER A 388 -17.98 8.98 -19.18
C SER A 388 -18.71 8.19 -18.08
N SER A 389 -17.96 7.56 -17.16
CA SER A 389 -18.50 6.74 -16.08
C SER A 389 -19.08 7.53 -14.89
N ILE A 390 -18.78 8.82 -14.80
CA ILE A 390 -19.34 9.72 -13.78
C ILE A 390 -20.72 10.25 -14.22
N LYS A 391 -20.92 10.37 -15.55
CA LYS A 391 -22.15 10.90 -16.14
C LYS A 391 -23.22 9.83 -16.39
N ALA A 392 -22.82 8.56 -16.40
CA ALA A 392 -23.70 7.40 -16.49
C ALA A 392 -24.30 7.10 -15.12
#